data_AF-A0A2V7YL58-F1
#
_entry.id   AF-A0A2V7YL58-F1
#
_cell.length_a   1.000
_cell.length_b   1.000
_cell.length_c   1.000
_cell.angle_alpha   90.00
_cell.angle_beta   90.00
_cell.angle_gamma   90.00
#
_symmetry.space_group_name_H-M   'P 1'
#
loop_
_entity.id
_entity.type
_entity.pdbx_description
1 polymer ?
#
loop_
_entity_poly.entity_id
_entity_poly.type
_entity_poly.pdbx_seq_one_letter_code
_entity_poly.pdbx_strand_id
1 'polypeptide(L)'
;MNHTLGANPVEYPLVLSSKVCGSCHSVVLPVFDGDKPYVRPGTKKPEVIIEQATYPEWVFSDFRDGGPTPRSCQDCHMASSYPGLPAPLSTKIASIQEASNMPQTENRQPQSAIDLNPRSPFGRHTLVGLNVFFNQFAQQFPDVLGIRVQDPMLGGKGVAPLTTTFNSMLQQADTGTATASVTRVQTTRDRLVAEVKVENLAGHKFPSGVGFRRAFLTFEVLDAAGNDLWVSGRATPTGVLVGADGRPIAGEFMWHQECGPKTAAEQTFQPHYETITRQDQAQIYQELVRDPKGRLTTSFFSLADVVKDNRLLPRGWTPSVELARREGLGSAKLSAEALTHHILPDLPDGHGGEVRDPWYEPKSQGGLGGGGDEITYAIPLSDIKGTPASVKVTLYYQAIPPFYLQDRFCTTPAQPDTSRLFFLAGHANLDGTRAEGWKLQVVSSGVVGISPHP
;
A
#
# COMPACT_ATOMS: atom_id res chain seq x y z
N MET A 1 -29.14 9.80 27.33
CA MET A 1 -29.68 9.43 26.01
C MET A 1 -31.13 8.97 26.11
N ASN A 2 -31.48 8.00 26.95
CA ASN A 2 -32.89 7.58 27.11
C ASN A 2 -33.82 8.76 27.48
N HIS A 3 -33.48 9.51 28.53
CA HIS A 3 -34.31 10.61 29.02
C HIS A 3 -34.30 11.86 28.14
N THR A 4 -33.27 12.05 27.30
CA THR A 4 -33.08 13.27 26.51
C THR A 4 -33.44 13.11 25.04
N LEU A 5 -33.20 11.93 24.48
CA LEU A 5 -33.38 11.62 23.04
C LEU A 5 -34.39 10.49 22.81
N GLY A 6 -34.94 9.87 23.86
CA GLY A 6 -35.79 8.68 23.74
C GLY A 6 -35.06 7.45 23.18
N ALA A 7 -33.73 7.48 23.16
CA ALA A 7 -32.91 6.46 22.53
C ALA A 7 -32.06 5.71 23.57
N ASN A 8 -32.09 4.38 23.50
CA ASN A 8 -31.22 3.48 24.25
C ASN A 8 -30.20 2.86 23.29
N PRO A 9 -28.95 3.32 23.29
CA PRO A 9 -27.90 2.71 22.49
C PRO A 9 -27.75 1.24 22.89
N VAL A 10 -27.77 0.36 21.89
CA VAL A 10 -27.47 -1.06 22.06
C VAL A 10 -26.15 -1.38 21.36
N GLU A 11 -25.49 -2.44 21.80
CA GLU A 11 -24.32 -2.96 21.11
C GLU A 11 -24.69 -3.45 19.70
N TYR A 12 -23.81 -3.17 18.72
CA TYR A 12 -23.91 -3.76 17.39
C TYR A 12 -23.03 -5.02 17.31
N PRO A 13 -23.59 -6.24 17.20
CA PRO A 13 -22.84 -7.48 17.34
C PRO A 13 -21.71 -7.68 16.32
N LEU A 14 -21.79 -7.01 15.17
CA LEU A 14 -20.80 -7.14 14.09
C LEU A 14 -19.74 -6.04 14.11
N VAL A 15 -19.71 -5.15 15.11
CA VAL A 15 -18.73 -4.04 15.17
C VAL A 15 -17.27 -4.51 15.15
N LEU A 16 -17.02 -5.73 15.63
CA LEU A 16 -15.70 -6.38 15.64
C LEU A 16 -15.43 -7.24 14.39
N SER A 17 -16.37 -7.35 13.45
CA SER A 17 -16.19 -8.16 12.24
C SER A 17 -15.52 -7.35 11.13
N SER A 18 -14.56 -7.96 10.43
CA SER A 18 -13.96 -7.41 9.20
C SER A 18 -15.01 -7.06 8.12
N LYS A 19 -16.21 -7.65 8.18
CA LYS A 19 -17.33 -7.36 7.25
C LYS A 19 -17.75 -5.89 7.30
N VAL A 20 -17.59 -5.21 8.43
CA VAL A 20 -17.85 -3.76 8.53
C VAL A 20 -16.91 -2.99 7.61
N CYS A 21 -15.61 -3.32 7.63
CA CYS A 21 -14.61 -2.72 6.74
C CYS A 21 -14.86 -3.11 5.27
N GLY A 22 -15.28 -4.36 5.02
CA GLY A 22 -15.57 -4.87 3.68
C GLY A 22 -16.65 -4.11 2.90
N SER A 23 -17.54 -3.40 3.59
CA SER A 23 -18.58 -2.55 2.98
C SER A 23 -18.02 -1.39 2.14
N CYS A 24 -16.84 -0.88 2.48
CA CYS A 24 -16.15 0.19 1.76
C CYS A 24 -14.84 -0.27 1.11
N HIS A 25 -14.22 -1.33 1.62
CA HIS A 25 -12.95 -1.88 1.12
C HIS A 25 -13.15 -2.99 0.06
N SER A 26 -14.27 -2.91 -0.67
CA SER A 26 -14.58 -3.70 -1.87
C SER A 26 -15.29 -2.79 -2.87
N VAL A 27 -14.55 -2.19 -3.80
CA VAL A 27 -15.09 -1.17 -4.71
C VAL A 27 -15.20 -1.73 -6.11
N VAL A 28 -16.42 -1.77 -6.64
CA VAL A 28 -16.73 -2.16 -8.02
C VAL A 28 -17.24 -0.95 -8.77
N LEU A 29 -16.59 -0.60 -9.87
CA LEU A 29 -16.92 0.58 -10.66
C LEU A 29 -17.35 0.19 -12.09
N PRO A 30 -18.26 0.97 -12.70
CA PRO A 30 -18.46 0.92 -14.14
C PRO A 30 -17.20 1.41 -14.89
N VAL A 31 -16.94 0.81 -16.05
CA VAL A 31 -15.91 1.24 -16.98
C VAL A 31 -16.50 2.19 -18.00
N PHE A 32 -15.78 3.24 -18.34
CA PHE A 32 -16.13 4.30 -19.28
C PHE A 32 -15.02 4.49 -20.32
N ASP A 33 -15.44 4.68 -21.57
CA ASP A 33 -14.62 5.25 -22.63
C ASP A 33 -15.08 6.71 -22.86
N GLY A 34 -14.35 7.65 -22.29
CA GLY A 34 -14.76 9.05 -22.24
C GLY A 34 -16.00 9.23 -21.37
N ASP A 35 -17.07 9.75 -21.96
CA ASP A 35 -18.35 10.02 -21.29
C ASP A 35 -19.36 8.86 -21.38
N LYS A 36 -19.00 7.76 -22.07
CA LYS A 36 -19.90 6.64 -22.32
C LYS A 36 -19.49 5.40 -21.55
N PRO A 37 -20.45 4.67 -20.95
CA PRO A 37 -20.17 3.34 -20.40
C PRO A 37 -19.56 2.44 -21.47
N TYR A 38 -18.41 1.86 -21.18
CA TYR A 38 -17.71 0.95 -22.08
C TYR A 38 -18.45 -0.39 -22.11
N VAL A 39 -18.69 -0.91 -23.31
CA VAL A 39 -19.24 -2.24 -23.54
C VAL A 39 -18.18 -3.03 -24.29
N ARG A 40 -17.60 -4.04 -23.63
CA ARG A 40 -16.59 -4.90 -24.23
C ARG A 40 -17.12 -5.51 -25.52
N PRO A 41 -16.36 -5.51 -26.63
CA PRO A 41 -16.77 -6.14 -27.88
C PRO A 41 -17.25 -7.57 -27.66
N GLY A 42 -18.39 -7.92 -28.26
CA GLY A 42 -19.02 -9.24 -28.09
C GLY A 42 -19.93 -9.37 -26.85
N THR A 43 -20.02 -8.35 -26.00
CA THR A 43 -20.92 -8.31 -24.85
C THR A 43 -22.08 -7.33 -25.08
N LYS A 44 -23.11 -7.36 -24.20
CA LYS A 44 -24.32 -6.51 -24.30
C LYS A 44 -24.49 -5.56 -23.13
N LYS A 45 -23.67 -5.68 -22.09
CA LYS A 45 -23.81 -4.92 -20.84
C LYS A 45 -22.58 -4.04 -20.65
N PRO A 46 -22.74 -2.84 -20.04
CA PRO A 46 -21.60 -2.06 -19.60
C PRO A 46 -20.68 -2.90 -18.72
N GLU A 47 -19.39 -2.77 -18.97
CA GLU A 47 -18.36 -3.44 -18.19
C GLU A 47 -18.25 -2.83 -16.80
N VAL A 48 -17.93 -3.69 -15.83
CA VAL A 48 -17.59 -3.30 -14.48
C VAL A 48 -16.27 -3.96 -14.09
N ILE A 49 -15.54 -3.33 -13.21
CA ILE A 49 -14.24 -3.80 -12.73
C ILE A 49 -14.12 -3.61 -11.22
N ILE A 50 -13.28 -4.42 -10.57
CA ILE A 50 -12.92 -4.18 -9.18
C ILE A 50 -11.79 -3.15 -9.16
N GLU A 51 -12.08 -1.97 -8.62
CA GLU A 51 -11.09 -0.91 -8.42
C GLU A 51 -10.32 -1.11 -7.10
N GLN A 52 -10.99 -1.64 -6.07
CA GLN A 52 -10.36 -2.01 -4.80
C GLN A 52 -10.87 -3.37 -4.33
N ALA A 53 -9.92 -4.28 -4.05
CA ALA A 53 -10.21 -5.64 -3.63
C ALA A 53 -9.70 -5.97 -2.22
N THR A 54 -9.39 -4.98 -1.37
CA THR A 54 -8.72 -5.22 -0.07
C THR A 54 -9.43 -6.24 0.82
N TYR A 55 -10.77 -6.16 0.95
CA TYR A 55 -11.51 -7.16 1.73
C TYR A 55 -11.57 -8.54 1.06
N PRO A 56 -11.88 -8.67 -0.25
CA PRO A 56 -11.70 -9.93 -0.97
C PRO A 56 -10.31 -10.54 -0.81
N GLU A 57 -9.24 -9.76 -0.97
CA GLU A 57 -7.86 -10.20 -0.78
C GLU A 57 -7.64 -10.76 0.64
N TRP A 58 -8.22 -10.13 1.67
CA TRP A 58 -8.20 -10.64 3.05
C TRP A 58 -8.99 -11.92 3.22
N VAL A 59 -10.17 -12.02 2.61
CA VAL A 59 -10.99 -13.23 2.61
C VAL A 59 -10.23 -14.43 2.06
N PHE A 60 -9.34 -14.24 1.10
CA PHE A 60 -8.54 -15.34 0.51
C PHE A 60 -7.21 -15.60 1.22
N SER A 61 -6.96 -14.98 2.37
CA SER A 61 -5.76 -15.19 3.19
C SER A 61 -5.98 -16.16 4.34
N ASP A 62 -4.89 -16.50 5.04
CA ASP A 62 -4.95 -17.24 6.30
C ASP A 62 -5.55 -16.44 7.46
N PHE A 63 -5.66 -15.11 7.32
CA PHE A 63 -6.15 -14.20 8.35
C PHE A 63 -7.67 -14.04 8.38
N ARG A 64 -8.39 -14.56 7.38
CA ARG A 64 -9.85 -14.55 7.34
C ARG A 64 -10.47 -15.20 8.59
N ASP A 65 -11.74 -14.90 8.83
CA ASP A 65 -12.51 -15.59 9.86
C ASP A 65 -12.53 -17.11 9.59
N GLY A 66 -12.14 -17.91 10.58
CA GLY A 66 -12.00 -19.37 10.44
C GLY A 66 -10.82 -19.84 9.58
N GLY A 67 -9.91 -18.95 9.18
CA GLY A 67 -8.62 -19.30 8.58
C GLY A 67 -7.64 -19.89 9.60
N PRO A 68 -6.46 -20.36 9.14
CA PRO A 68 -5.44 -20.95 10.03
C PRO A 68 -4.86 -19.99 11.07
N THR A 69 -4.77 -18.69 10.76
CA THR A 69 -4.24 -17.67 11.68
C THR A 69 -5.16 -16.44 11.69
N PRO A 70 -6.40 -16.57 12.20
CA PRO A 70 -7.44 -15.58 12.02
C PRO A 70 -7.05 -14.27 12.72
N ARG A 71 -7.21 -13.15 12.00
CA ARG A 71 -6.98 -11.81 12.50
C ARG A 71 -7.85 -10.83 11.72
N SER A 72 -8.75 -10.15 12.43
CA SER A 72 -9.68 -9.20 11.82
C SER A 72 -8.97 -7.94 11.32
N CYS A 73 -9.66 -7.16 10.48
CA CYS A 73 -9.18 -5.84 10.08
C CYS A 73 -8.93 -4.95 11.31
N GLN A 74 -9.81 -5.02 12.31
CA GLN A 74 -9.75 -4.26 13.55
C GLN A 74 -8.54 -4.66 14.41
N ASP A 75 -8.17 -5.95 14.47
CA ASP A 75 -7.01 -6.44 15.25
C ASP A 75 -5.67 -5.87 14.75
N CYS A 76 -5.61 -5.42 13.49
CA CYS A 76 -4.45 -4.77 12.89
C CYS A 76 -4.60 -3.24 12.91
N HIS A 77 -5.70 -2.71 12.37
CA HIS A 77 -5.86 -1.26 12.10
C HIS A 77 -6.44 -0.47 13.28
N MET A 78 -7.01 -1.14 14.28
CA MET A 78 -7.57 -0.53 15.49
C MET A 78 -6.85 -1.02 16.74
N ALA A 79 -5.51 -1.07 16.69
CA ALA A 79 -4.68 -1.58 17.78
C ALA A 79 -5.06 -1.00 19.14
N SER A 80 -5.18 -1.87 20.15
CA SER A 80 -5.46 -1.48 21.54
C SER A 80 -4.19 -1.17 22.32
N SER A 81 -3.13 -0.73 21.64
CA SER A 81 -1.84 -0.38 22.23
C SER A 81 -1.22 0.82 21.51
N TYR A 82 -0.33 1.53 22.21
CA TYR A 82 0.49 2.59 21.66
C TYR A 82 1.82 2.64 22.43
N PRO A 83 2.97 2.87 21.75
CA PRO A 83 4.26 2.95 22.44
C PRO A 83 4.26 3.96 23.59
N GLY A 84 4.82 3.55 24.73
CA GLY A 84 4.90 4.37 25.94
C GLY A 84 3.64 4.42 26.79
N LEU A 85 2.54 3.76 26.39
CA LEU A 85 1.31 3.66 27.18
C LEU A 85 1.06 2.22 27.66
N PRO A 86 0.41 2.04 28.83
CA PRO A 86 -0.05 0.72 29.28
C PRO A 86 -1.00 0.08 28.25
N ALA A 87 -0.83 -1.21 28.00
CA ALA A 87 -1.67 -2.00 27.11
C ALA A 87 -2.41 -3.11 27.90
N PRO A 88 -3.67 -3.44 27.56
CA PRO A 88 -4.50 -2.78 26.55
C PRO A 88 -4.92 -1.37 27.00
N LEU A 89 -5.05 -0.47 26.02
CA LEU A 89 -5.54 0.88 26.25
C LEU A 89 -6.94 0.83 26.89
N SER A 90 -7.18 1.72 27.84
CA SER A 90 -8.45 1.88 28.54
C SER A 90 -8.85 3.35 28.52
N THR A 91 -10.06 3.65 28.07
CA THR A 91 -10.55 5.04 27.99
C THR A 91 -12.02 5.14 28.34
N LYS A 92 -12.46 6.33 28.77
CA LYS A 92 -13.88 6.67 28.85
C LYS A 92 -14.39 6.97 27.44
N ILE A 93 -15.57 6.46 27.11
CA ILE A 93 -16.14 6.57 25.76
C ILE A 93 -16.80 7.93 25.46
N ALA A 94 -16.93 8.78 26.46
CA ALA A 94 -17.45 10.13 26.32
C ALA A 94 -16.93 11.02 27.44
N SER A 95 -16.81 12.32 27.16
CA SER A 95 -16.68 13.34 28.19
C SER A 95 -18.09 13.81 28.54
N ILE A 96 -18.54 13.49 29.76
CA ILE A 96 -19.82 13.95 30.29
C ILE A 96 -19.60 14.77 31.57
N GLN A 97 -20.67 15.30 32.16
CA GLN A 97 -20.62 16.01 33.43
C GLN A 97 -20.35 15.03 34.58
N GLU A 98 -19.12 14.54 34.65
CA GLU A 98 -18.65 13.63 35.71
C GLU A 98 -18.26 14.42 36.96
N ALA A 99 -18.37 13.80 38.13
CA ALA A 99 -18.15 14.54 39.38
C ALA A 99 -16.66 14.78 39.59
N SER A 100 -15.85 13.89 39.02
CA SER A 100 -14.40 13.95 39.02
C SER A 100 -13.80 15.09 38.19
N ASN A 101 -14.56 15.72 37.28
CA ASN A 101 -14.01 16.74 36.37
C ASN A 101 -14.90 17.98 36.13
N MET A 102 -16.12 18.04 36.67
CA MET A 102 -17.04 19.17 36.49
C MET A 102 -17.69 19.59 37.83
N PRO A 103 -17.89 20.91 38.06
CA PRO A 103 -18.53 21.42 39.28
C PRO A 103 -19.92 20.83 39.53
N GLN A 104 -20.37 20.86 40.78
CA GLN A 104 -21.73 20.47 41.13
C GLN A 104 -22.74 21.49 40.56
N THR A 105 -23.87 20.99 40.06
CA THR A 105 -25.00 21.77 39.57
C THR A 105 -26.29 21.29 40.24
N GLU A 106 -27.25 22.19 40.44
CA GLU A 106 -28.55 21.84 41.01
C GLU A 106 -29.27 20.78 40.16
N ASN A 107 -29.99 19.86 40.79
CA ASN A 107 -30.71 18.73 40.16
C ASN A 107 -29.84 17.70 39.42
N ARG A 108 -28.53 17.67 39.70
CA ARG A 108 -27.62 16.66 39.17
C ARG A 108 -27.85 15.30 39.83
N GLN A 109 -27.82 14.24 39.01
CA GLN A 109 -27.87 12.85 39.49
C GLN A 109 -26.66 12.50 40.38
N PRO A 110 -26.76 11.49 41.27
CA PRO A 110 -25.63 11.06 42.11
C PRO A 110 -24.43 10.64 41.27
N GLN A 111 -23.21 10.80 41.80
CA GLN A 111 -21.96 10.47 41.11
C GLN A 111 -21.93 9.04 40.56
N SER A 112 -22.39 8.07 41.35
CA SER A 112 -22.48 6.66 40.95
C SER A 112 -23.39 6.40 39.74
N ALA A 113 -24.27 7.34 39.40
CA ALA A 113 -25.18 7.24 38.26
C ALA A 113 -24.66 7.92 36.99
N ILE A 114 -23.60 8.72 37.07
CA ILE A 114 -23.11 9.58 35.95
C ILE A 114 -21.62 9.54 35.72
N ASP A 115 -20.81 8.93 36.59
CA ASP A 115 -19.39 8.70 36.28
C ASP A 115 -19.26 7.48 35.34
N LEU A 116 -18.58 7.68 34.22
CA LEU A 116 -18.29 6.62 33.26
C LEU A 116 -17.07 5.83 33.71
N ASN A 117 -17.24 4.51 33.82
CA ASN A 117 -16.13 3.61 33.96
C ASN A 117 -15.34 3.54 32.63
N PRO A 118 -14.00 3.60 32.67
CA PRO A 118 -13.18 3.30 31.51
C PRO A 118 -13.50 1.93 30.92
N ARG A 119 -13.49 1.83 29.59
CA ARG A 119 -13.69 0.57 28.87
C ARG A 119 -12.37 0.08 28.29
N SER A 120 -12.15 -1.22 28.40
CA SER A 120 -10.98 -1.93 27.88
C SER A 120 -11.41 -3.25 27.23
N PRO A 121 -10.79 -3.67 26.11
CA PRO A 121 -9.78 -2.93 25.35
C PRO A 121 -10.39 -1.75 24.55
N PHE A 122 -9.67 -0.63 24.46
CA PHE A 122 -9.99 0.47 23.55
C PHE A 122 -9.23 0.32 22.24
N GLY A 123 -9.95 0.11 21.14
CA GLY A 123 -9.38 0.14 19.80
C GLY A 123 -9.12 1.55 19.32
N ARG A 124 -7.89 1.85 18.89
CA ARG A 124 -7.52 3.17 18.39
C ARG A 124 -8.18 3.44 17.04
N HIS A 125 -8.87 4.58 16.91
CA HIS A 125 -9.52 4.99 15.65
C HIS A 125 -8.58 5.85 14.78
N THR A 126 -7.28 5.55 14.78
CA THR A 126 -6.31 6.27 13.92
C THR A 126 -6.33 5.71 12.49
N LEU A 127 -6.60 4.41 12.34
CA LEU A 127 -6.92 3.74 11.06
C LEU A 127 -5.96 4.10 9.92
N VAL A 128 -4.66 3.93 10.15
CA VAL A 128 -3.64 4.35 9.20
C VAL A 128 -3.37 3.28 8.13
N GLY A 129 -3.18 3.75 6.89
CA GLY A 129 -2.40 3.06 5.87
C GLY A 129 -0.99 3.66 5.80
N LEU A 130 -0.37 3.69 4.61
CA LEU A 130 1.01 4.19 4.43
C LEU A 130 1.11 5.48 3.60
N ASN A 131 0.00 6.24 3.44
CA ASN A 131 0.02 7.49 2.68
C ASN A 131 0.60 8.66 3.49
N VAL A 132 1.87 8.53 3.85
CA VAL A 132 2.64 9.55 4.57
C VAL A 132 2.70 10.88 3.81
N PHE A 133 2.64 10.84 2.47
CA PHE A 133 2.67 12.02 1.61
C PHE A 133 1.47 12.94 1.85
N PHE A 134 0.26 12.38 1.92
CA PHE A 134 -0.93 13.17 2.23
C PHE A 134 -0.90 13.72 3.66
N ASN A 135 -0.40 12.94 4.61
CA ASN A 135 -0.19 13.45 5.97
C ASN A 135 0.83 14.60 6.00
N GLN A 136 1.89 14.54 5.18
CA GLN A 136 2.86 15.63 5.03
C GLN A 136 2.23 16.86 4.37
N PHE A 137 1.37 16.70 3.36
CA PHE A 137 0.59 17.81 2.82
C PHE A 137 -0.27 18.47 3.89
N ALA A 138 -0.93 17.66 4.73
CA ALA A 138 -1.74 18.15 5.84
C ALA A 138 -0.92 18.91 6.89
N GLN A 139 0.30 18.46 7.19
CA GLN A 139 1.17 19.14 8.14
C GLN A 139 1.75 20.45 7.59
N GLN A 140 2.10 20.48 6.30
CA GLN A 140 2.84 21.60 5.70
C GLN A 140 1.94 22.66 5.06
N PHE A 141 0.76 22.27 4.58
CA PHE A 141 -0.16 23.16 3.85
C PHE A 141 -1.58 23.16 4.42
N PRO A 142 -1.76 23.36 5.74
CA PRO A 142 -3.07 23.26 6.35
C PRO A 142 -4.06 24.31 5.84
N ASP A 143 -3.59 25.51 5.51
CA ASP A 143 -4.43 26.59 4.97
C ASP A 143 -4.93 26.29 3.56
N VAL A 144 -4.13 25.59 2.75
CA VAL A 144 -4.51 25.16 1.40
C VAL A 144 -5.58 24.06 1.45
N LEU A 145 -5.50 23.18 2.46
CA LEU A 145 -6.43 22.07 2.66
C LEU A 145 -7.62 22.43 3.56
N GLY A 146 -7.65 23.62 4.15
CA GLY A 146 -8.70 24.06 5.06
C GLY A 146 -8.78 23.24 6.34
N ILE A 147 -7.67 22.68 6.80
CA ILE A 147 -7.61 21.80 7.98
C ILE A 147 -7.03 22.56 9.19
N ARG A 148 -7.59 22.27 10.37
CA ARG A 148 -7.07 22.80 11.63
C ARG A 148 -5.93 21.92 12.12
N VAL A 149 -4.77 22.54 12.37
CA VAL A 149 -3.60 21.84 12.92
C VAL A 149 -3.51 21.91 14.45
N GLN A 150 -4.25 22.84 15.06
CA GLN A 150 -4.29 23.02 16.51
C GLN A 150 -5.64 22.56 17.06
N ASP A 151 -5.58 21.74 18.10
CA ASP A 151 -6.74 21.45 18.96
C ASP A 151 -6.62 22.32 20.22
N PRO A 152 -7.51 23.31 20.42
CA PRO A 152 -7.46 24.20 21.58
C PRO A 152 -7.69 23.46 22.91
N MET A 153 -8.30 22.28 22.87
CA MET A 153 -8.56 21.46 24.06
C MET A 153 -7.39 20.53 24.41
N LEU A 154 -6.51 20.24 23.45
CA LEU A 154 -5.34 19.39 23.63
C LEU A 154 -4.28 20.09 24.49
N GLY A 155 -3.93 21.34 24.17
CA GLY A 155 -2.86 22.08 24.86
C GLY A 155 -1.58 21.24 25.03
N GLY A 156 -1.00 21.25 26.23
CA GLY A 156 0.15 20.38 26.59
C GLY A 156 -0.22 18.98 27.09
N LYS A 157 -1.49 18.55 26.96
CA LYS A 157 -1.98 17.27 27.52
C LYS A 157 -1.75 16.07 26.61
N GLY A 158 -1.26 16.28 25.38
CA GLY A 158 -1.03 15.18 24.44
C GLY A 158 -0.28 15.60 23.19
N VAL A 159 -0.21 14.69 22.24
CA VAL A 159 0.47 14.87 20.95
C VAL A 159 -0.55 15.28 19.89
N ALA A 160 -0.17 16.20 18.99
CA ALA A 160 -1.04 16.67 17.92
C ALA A 160 -1.52 15.51 17.03
N PRO A 161 -2.81 15.48 16.60
CA PRO A 161 -3.36 14.36 15.84
C PRO A 161 -2.60 14.02 14.56
N LEU A 162 -2.12 15.02 13.82
CA LEU A 162 -1.34 14.80 12.59
C LEU A 162 0.01 14.13 12.87
N THR A 163 0.68 14.50 13.95
CA THR A 163 1.93 13.88 14.41
C THR A 163 1.69 12.45 14.90
N THR A 164 0.65 12.22 15.70
CA THR A 164 0.26 10.86 16.11
C THR A 164 -0.07 9.97 14.92
N THR A 165 -0.75 10.53 13.91
CA THR A 165 -1.07 9.83 12.65
C THR A 165 0.22 9.45 11.91
N PHE A 166 1.14 10.39 11.73
CA PHE A 166 2.42 10.13 11.07
C PHE A 166 3.23 9.05 11.79
N ASN A 167 3.38 9.15 13.11
CA ASN A 167 4.09 8.16 13.91
C ASN A 167 3.43 6.77 13.83
N SER A 168 2.10 6.71 13.76
CA SER A 168 1.37 5.46 13.58
C SER A 168 1.60 4.86 12.20
N MET A 169 1.70 5.68 11.14
CA MET A 169 2.05 5.21 9.79
C MET A 169 3.46 4.62 9.76
N LEU A 170 4.43 5.26 10.42
CA LEU A 170 5.80 4.74 10.53
C LEU A 170 5.84 3.43 11.31
N GLN A 171 5.14 3.36 12.44
CA GLN A 171 5.01 2.13 13.21
C GLN A 171 4.38 1.00 12.38
N GLN A 172 3.33 1.29 11.61
CA GLN A 172 2.68 0.32 10.73
C GLN A 172 3.66 -0.20 9.66
N ALA A 173 4.48 0.69 9.09
CA ALA A 173 5.49 0.29 8.12
C ALA A 173 6.60 -0.56 8.75
N ASP A 174 7.02 -0.26 9.98
CA ASP A 174 8.11 -0.98 10.69
C ASP A 174 7.74 -2.41 11.09
N THR A 175 6.49 -2.65 11.49
CA THR A 175 6.13 -3.92 12.16
C THR A 175 4.96 -4.67 11.53
N GLY A 176 4.12 -3.99 10.75
CA GLY A 176 2.84 -4.53 10.28
C GLY A 176 2.70 -4.64 8.77
N THR A 177 3.73 -4.29 7.99
CA THR A 177 3.63 -4.21 6.53
C THR A 177 4.38 -5.33 5.83
N ALA A 178 5.72 -5.35 5.93
CA ALA A 178 6.55 -6.30 5.20
C ALA A 178 7.93 -6.46 5.85
N THR A 179 8.62 -7.55 5.53
CA THR A 179 10.06 -7.74 5.80
C THR A 179 10.83 -7.83 4.49
N ALA A 180 12.13 -7.50 4.52
CA ALA A 180 13.05 -7.73 3.41
C ALA A 180 14.40 -8.19 3.95
N SER A 181 14.97 -9.24 3.37
CA SER A 181 16.24 -9.81 3.80
C SER A 181 17.07 -10.30 2.61
N VAL A 182 18.39 -10.30 2.78
CA VAL A 182 19.32 -11.01 1.89
C VAL A 182 19.57 -12.38 2.52
N THR A 183 19.06 -13.44 1.91
CA THR A 183 19.15 -14.81 2.43
C THR A 183 20.46 -15.47 2.07
N ARG A 184 21.06 -15.06 0.94
CA ARG A 184 22.34 -15.55 0.46
C ARG A 184 23.06 -14.45 -0.30
N VAL A 185 24.37 -14.39 -0.14
CA VAL A 185 25.25 -13.62 -1.02
C VAL A 185 26.50 -14.44 -1.31
N GLN A 186 26.86 -14.52 -2.58
CA GLN A 186 28.05 -15.22 -3.03
C GLN A 186 28.64 -14.51 -4.23
N THR A 187 29.96 -14.40 -4.24
CA THR A 187 30.69 -14.09 -5.45
C THR A 187 30.87 -15.40 -6.22
N THR A 188 31.04 -15.30 -7.53
CA THR A 188 31.45 -16.38 -8.43
C THR A 188 32.57 -15.84 -9.33
N ARG A 189 32.99 -16.61 -10.35
CA ARG A 189 34.08 -16.15 -11.23
C ARG A 189 33.74 -14.86 -11.99
N ASP A 190 32.51 -14.69 -12.42
CA ASP A 190 32.07 -13.60 -13.30
C ASP A 190 30.89 -12.78 -12.74
N ARG A 191 30.27 -13.23 -11.64
CA ARG A 191 29.09 -12.57 -11.06
C ARG A 191 29.13 -12.46 -9.54
N LEU A 192 28.48 -11.41 -9.02
CA LEU A 192 27.95 -11.38 -7.66
C LEU A 192 26.49 -11.85 -7.71
N VAL A 193 26.16 -12.87 -6.92
CA VAL A 193 24.81 -13.43 -6.81
C VAL A 193 24.28 -13.21 -5.40
N ALA A 194 23.14 -12.54 -5.29
CA ALA A 194 22.43 -12.36 -4.03
C ALA A 194 20.97 -12.81 -4.15
N GLU A 195 20.50 -13.60 -3.19
CA GLU A 195 19.09 -14.00 -3.07
C GLU A 195 18.42 -13.06 -2.07
N VAL A 196 17.34 -12.41 -2.49
CA VAL A 196 16.55 -11.49 -1.68
C VAL A 196 15.18 -12.07 -1.46
N LYS A 197 14.76 -12.12 -0.19
CA LYS A 197 13.41 -12.51 0.19
C LYS A 197 12.64 -11.31 0.71
N VAL A 198 11.39 -11.16 0.27
CA VAL A 198 10.43 -10.18 0.78
C VAL A 198 9.23 -10.92 1.32
N GLU A 199 8.73 -10.55 2.50
CA GLU A 199 7.53 -11.17 3.06
C GLU A 199 6.45 -10.13 3.32
N ASN A 200 5.21 -10.46 2.96
CA ASN A 200 4.04 -9.66 3.24
C ASN A 200 3.46 -10.05 4.62
N LEU A 201 3.39 -9.08 5.53
CA LEU A 201 2.82 -9.26 6.86
C LEU A 201 1.33 -8.86 6.92
N ALA A 202 0.83 -8.19 5.88
CA ALA A 202 -0.57 -7.82 5.78
C ALA A 202 -1.43 -9.03 5.42
N GLY A 203 -2.69 -8.99 5.85
CA GLY A 203 -3.68 -10.00 5.51
C GLY A 203 -4.27 -9.87 4.10
N HIS A 204 -3.89 -8.85 3.35
CA HIS A 204 -4.32 -8.59 1.96
C HIS A 204 -3.09 -8.39 1.07
N LYS A 205 -3.25 -8.10 -0.23
CA LYS A 205 -2.08 -7.84 -1.09
C LYS A 205 -1.29 -6.64 -0.58
N PHE A 206 0.01 -6.57 -0.81
CA PHE A 206 0.81 -5.38 -0.54
C PHE A 206 1.46 -4.85 -1.83
N PRO A 207 1.14 -3.62 -2.26
CA PRO A 207 0.16 -2.68 -1.67
C PRO A 207 -1.31 -2.95 -2.08
N SER A 208 -2.25 -2.96 -1.14
CA SER A 208 -3.70 -3.03 -1.44
C SER A 208 -4.33 -1.64 -1.59
N GLY A 209 -5.63 -1.61 -1.91
CA GLY A 209 -6.42 -0.40 -2.14
C GLY A 209 -6.40 -0.01 -3.61
N VAL A 210 -6.30 1.30 -3.88
CA VAL A 210 -6.29 1.86 -5.23
C VAL A 210 -5.13 1.29 -6.07
N GLY A 211 -5.38 0.89 -7.32
CA GLY A 211 -4.42 0.15 -8.16
C GLY A 211 -3.09 0.85 -8.45
N PHE A 212 -3.05 2.19 -8.45
CA PHE A 212 -1.83 2.95 -8.77
C PHE A 212 -0.78 2.96 -7.65
N ARG A 213 -1.06 2.42 -6.46
CA ARG A 213 -0.03 2.33 -5.40
C ARG A 213 1.07 1.36 -5.87
N ARG A 214 2.33 1.64 -5.54
CA ARG A 214 3.43 0.70 -5.81
C ARG A 214 4.37 0.53 -4.64
N ALA A 215 4.93 -0.66 -4.51
CA ALA A 215 6.15 -0.91 -3.75
C ALA A 215 7.25 -1.37 -4.69
N PHE A 216 8.52 -1.16 -4.33
CA PHE A 216 9.65 -1.58 -5.16
C PHE A 216 10.88 -1.86 -4.31
N LEU A 217 11.76 -2.72 -4.81
CA LEU A 217 13.06 -2.97 -4.20
C LEU A 217 14.12 -2.02 -4.74
N THR A 218 14.91 -1.45 -3.83
CA THR A 218 16.22 -0.91 -4.15
C THR A 218 17.26 -1.90 -3.64
N PHE A 219 18.12 -2.38 -4.53
CA PHE A 219 19.24 -3.27 -4.19
C PHE A 219 20.55 -2.55 -4.49
N GLU A 220 21.43 -2.50 -3.50
CA GLU A 220 22.69 -1.77 -3.54
C GLU A 220 23.86 -2.73 -3.29
N VAL A 221 24.86 -2.68 -4.16
CA VAL A 221 26.21 -3.22 -3.89
C VAL A 221 27.08 -2.07 -3.43
N LEU A 222 27.72 -2.22 -2.27
CA LEU A 222 28.45 -1.16 -1.58
C LEU A 222 29.94 -1.49 -1.46
N ASP A 223 30.79 -0.47 -1.54
CA ASP A 223 32.20 -0.57 -1.18
C ASP A 223 32.41 -0.57 0.35
N ALA A 224 33.67 -0.66 0.80
CA ALA A 224 34.00 -0.67 2.23
C ALA A 224 33.74 0.67 2.95
N ALA A 225 33.59 1.77 2.21
CA ALA A 225 33.23 3.09 2.73
C ALA A 225 31.71 3.34 2.72
N GLY A 226 30.92 2.41 2.17
CA GLY A 226 29.47 2.51 2.05
C GLY A 226 28.98 3.25 0.80
N ASN A 227 29.84 3.48 -0.19
CA ASN A 227 29.43 4.08 -1.46
C ASN A 227 28.82 3.05 -2.41
N ASP A 228 27.83 3.50 -3.19
CA ASP A 228 27.19 2.70 -4.24
C ASP A 228 28.18 2.32 -5.36
N LEU A 229 28.37 1.02 -5.59
CA LEU A 229 29.09 0.47 -6.75
C LEU A 229 28.16 0.06 -7.88
N TRP A 230 26.94 -0.38 -7.52
CA TRP A 230 25.89 -0.82 -8.44
C TRP A 230 24.54 -0.71 -7.74
N VAL A 231 23.51 -0.17 -8.40
CA VAL A 231 22.17 -0.03 -7.81
C VAL A 231 21.06 -0.33 -8.82
N SER A 232 20.12 -1.20 -8.43
CA SER A 232 18.82 -1.37 -9.07
C SER A 232 17.73 -0.72 -8.21
N GLY A 233 16.70 -0.15 -8.84
CA GLY A 233 15.62 0.55 -8.14
C GLY A 233 16.06 1.89 -7.53
N ARG A 234 17.07 2.55 -8.13
CA ARG A 234 17.46 3.92 -7.75
C ARG A 234 16.31 4.87 -8.07
N ALA A 235 16.07 5.85 -7.20
CA ALA A 235 15.08 6.89 -7.42
C ALA A 235 15.74 8.28 -7.42
N THR A 236 15.22 9.20 -8.24
CA THR A 236 15.54 10.63 -8.16
C THR A 236 14.93 11.26 -6.90
N PRO A 237 15.29 12.51 -6.55
CA PRO A 237 14.62 13.24 -5.47
C PRO A 237 13.10 13.39 -5.63
N THR A 238 12.59 13.27 -6.86
CA THR A 238 11.14 13.30 -7.17
C THR A 238 10.48 11.93 -7.18
N GLY A 239 11.21 10.86 -6.85
CA GLY A 239 10.70 9.49 -6.78
C GLY A 239 10.65 8.74 -8.10
N VAL A 240 11.08 9.36 -9.20
CA VAL A 240 11.18 8.67 -10.50
C VAL A 240 12.30 7.64 -10.44
N LEU A 241 12.00 6.40 -10.81
CA LEU A 241 12.98 5.31 -10.84
C LEU A 241 13.89 5.42 -12.06
N VAL A 242 15.20 5.26 -11.86
CA VAL A 242 16.21 5.51 -12.90
C VAL A 242 17.24 4.39 -12.98
N GLY A 243 17.80 4.20 -14.17
CA GLY A 243 18.92 3.28 -14.41
C GLY A 243 20.27 3.89 -14.06
N ALA A 244 21.35 3.19 -14.41
CA ALA A 244 22.74 3.60 -14.14
C ALA A 244 23.13 4.94 -14.79
N ASP A 245 22.49 5.30 -15.89
CA ASP A 245 22.72 6.53 -16.64
C ASP A 245 21.87 7.71 -16.14
N GLY A 246 21.09 7.50 -15.06
CA GLY A 246 20.18 8.49 -14.51
C GLY A 246 18.91 8.71 -15.35
N ARG A 247 18.67 7.91 -16.40
CA ARG A 247 17.44 8.01 -17.20
C ARG A 247 16.30 7.21 -16.56
N PRO A 248 15.05 7.67 -16.69
CA PRO A 248 13.88 6.94 -16.22
C PRO A 248 13.82 5.52 -16.81
N ILE A 249 13.54 4.52 -15.97
CA ILE A 249 13.34 3.15 -16.43
C ILE A 249 11.97 2.99 -17.14
N ALA A 250 11.79 1.88 -17.85
CA ALA A 250 10.51 1.56 -18.51
C ALA A 250 9.35 1.57 -17.50
N GLY A 251 8.27 2.28 -17.82
CA GLY A 251 7.06 2.38 -16.98
C GLY A 251 6.95 3.62 -16.10
N GLU A 252 7.96 4.48 -16.02
CA GLU A 252 7.89 5.67 -15.16
C GLU A 252 6.95 6.77 -15.66
N PHE A 253 6.62 6.81 -16.96
CA PHE A 253 5.81 7.87 -17.55
C PHE A 253 4.82 7.37 -18.58
N MET A 254 3.56 7.78 -18.41
CA MET A 254 2.44 7.50 -19.33
C MET A 254 2.22 8.62 -20.36
N TRP A 255 2.89 9.76 -20.18
CA TRP A 255 2.78 10.95 -21.01
C TRP A 255 4.16 11.39 -21.52
N HIS A 256 4.20 12.08 -22.66
CA HIS A 256 5.36 12.85 -23.10
C HIS A 256 5.53 14.10 -22.25
N GLN A 257 6.69 14.78 -22.37
CA GLN A 257 7.05 15.91 -21.51
C GLN A 257 6.09 17.10 -21.69
N GLU A 258 5.57 17.29 -22.89
CA GLU A 258 4.59 18.29 -23.29
C GLU A 258 3.13 17.92 -22.91
N CYS A 259 2.94 16.88 -22.07
CA CYS A 259 1.64 16.32 -21.72
C CYS A 259 0.81 15.79 -22.92
N GLY A 260 1.49 15.36 -23.99
CA GLY A 260 0.87 14.49 -24.99
C GLY A 260 0.74 13.06 -24.44
N PRO A 261 -0.43 12.39 -24.53
CA PRO A 261 -0.56 11.02 -24.05
C PRO A 261 0.26 10.09 -24.94
N LYS A 262 1.05 9.19 -24.35
CA LYS A 262 1.73 8.15 -25.10
C LYS A 262 0.70 7.19 -25.70
N THR A 263 1.02 6.63 -26.87
CA THR A 263 0.24 5.53 -27.44
C THR A 263 0.41 4.25 -26.62
N ALA A 264 -0.49 3.29 -26.81
CA ALA A 264 -0.40 1.98 -26.16
C ALA A 264 0.91 1.24 -26.49
N ALA A 265 1.47 1.46 -27.68
CA ALA A 265 2.74 0.87 -28.12
C ALA A 265 3.97 1.52 -27.46
N GLU A 266 3.90 2.80 -27.10
CA GLU A 266 4.97 3.53 -26.41
C GLU A 266 4.97 3.30 -24.90
N GLN A 267 3.83 2.91 -24.33
CA GLN A 267 3.69 2.63 -22.91
C GLN A 267 4.21 1.24 -22.58
N THR A 268 5.46 1.20 -22.11
CA THR A 268 6.12 0.00 -21.56
C THR A 268 6.00 -0.02 -20.03
N PHE A 269 6.28 -1.16 -19.40
CA PHE A 269 6.40 -1.27 -17.95
C PHE A 269 7.43 -2.35 -17.56
N GLN A 270 7.92 -2.31 -16.31
CA GLN A 270 8.76 -3.37 -15.77
C GLN A 270 7.95 -4.66 -15.59
N PRO A 271 8.43 -5.83 -16.06
CA PRO A 271 7.78 -7.14 -15.86
C PRO A 271 7.82 -7.59 -14.39
N HIS A 272 7.39 -8.82 -14.13
CA HIS A 272 7.74 -9.54 -12.89
C HIS A 272 9.13 -10.17 -13.06
N TYR A 273 10.08 -9.86 -12.17
CA TYR A 273 11.43 -10.41 -12.25
C TYR A 273 11.66 -11.49 -11.18
N GLU A 274 12.06 -12.69 -11.62
CA GLU A 274 12.72 -13.68 -10.74
C GLU A 274 14.23 -13.44 -10.67
N THR A 275 14.81 -12.83 -11.73
CA THR A 275 16.23 -12.49 -11.78
C THR A 275 16.46 -11.08 -12.33
N ILE A 276 17.23 -10.28 -11.60
CA ILE A 276 17.69 -8.95 -11.99
C ILE A 276 19.18 -8.99 -12.27
N THR A 277 19.58 -8.44 -13.42
CA THR A 277 20.99 -8.44 -13.89
C THR A 277 21.51 -7.06 -14.22
N ARG A 278 20.63 -6.08 -14.41
CA ARG A 278 20.97 -4.71 -14.83
C ARG A 278 20.33 -3.67 -13.93
N GLN A 279 20.96 -2.48 -13.89
CA GLN A 279 20.53 -1.36 -13.05
C GLN A 279 19.23 -0.70 -13.54
N ASP A 280 18.84 -0.91 -14.80
CA ASP A 280 17.58 -0.43 -15.39
C ASP A 280 16.39 -1.38 -15.20
N GLN A 281 16.63 -2.55 -14.57
CA GLN A 281 15.61 -3.50 -14.15
C GLN A 281 15.32 -3.27 -12.67
N ALA A 282 14.05 -3.10 -12.31
CA ALA A 282 13.63 -2.96 -10.91
C ALA A 282 12.43 -3.86 -10.63
N GLN A 283 12.46 -4.59 -9.51
CA GLN A 283 11.30 -5.33 -9.04
C GLN A 283 10.29 -4.34 -8.44
N ILE A 284 9.21 -4.13 -9.17
CA ILE A 284 8.11 -3.23 -8.79
C ILE A 284 6.84 -4.07 -8.61
N TYR A 285 6.30 -4.03 -7.39
CA TYR A 285 5.04 -4.64 -6.97
C TYR A 285 3.91 -3.63 -7.16
N GLN A 286 3.09 -3.82 -8.19
CA GLN A 286 2.04 -2.89 -8.56
C GLN A 286 0.97 -3.56 -9.42
N GLU A 287 -0.21 -2.93 -9.45
CA GLU A 287 -1.23 -3.21 -10.45
C GLU A 287 -1.11 -2.21 -11.59
N LEU A 288 -1.24 -2.68 -12.83
CA LEU A 288 -1.31 -1.84 -14.03
C LEU A 288 -2.54 -2.22 -14.83
N VAL A 289 -3.30 -1.21 -15.23
CA VAL A 289 -4.56 -1.38 -15.94
C VAL A 289 -4.58 -0.51 -17.18
N ARG A 290 -5.11 -1.04 -18.27
CA ARG A 290 -5.36 -0.32 -19.52
C ARG A 290 -6.79 0.22 -19.58
N ASP A 291 -6.92 1.35 -20.26
CA ASP A 291 -8.18 1.93 -20.69
C ASP A 291 -8.79 1.16 -21.86
N PRO A 292 -10.08 1.42 -22.21
CA PRO A 292 -10.72 0.80 -23.37
C PRO A 292 -9.99 1.01 -24.72
N LYS A 293 -9.04 1.95 -24.78
CA LYS A 293 -8.20 2.23 -25.96
C LYS A 293 -6.83 1.54 -25.88
N GLY A 294 -6.62 0.71 -24.86
CA GLY A 294 -5.40 -0.06 -24.65
C GLY A 294 -4.25 0.71 -24.00
N ARG A 295 -4.47 1.94 -23.51
CA ARG A 295 -3.43 2.75 -22.86
C ARG A 295 -3.46 2.54 -21.35
N LEU A 296 -2.31 2.39 -20.71
CA LEU A 296 -2.19 2.43 -19.26
C LEU A 296 -2.84 3.70 -18.70
N THR A 297 -3.58 3.54 -17.62
CA THR A 297 -4.36 4.61 -16.99
C THR A 297 -4.40 4.48 -15.49
N THR A 298 -4.57 5.61 -14.79
CA THR A 298 -4.91 5.65 -13.36
C THR A 298 -6.32 6.21 -13.11
N SER A 299 -7.10 6.42 -14.17
CA SER A 299 -8.49 6.85 -14.05
C SER A 299 -9.36 5.71 -13.54
N PHE A 300 -10.00 5.90 -12.38
CA PHE A 300 -10.90 4.91 -11.77
C PHE A 300 -12.10 4.53 -12.66
N PHE A 301 -12.52 5.44 -13.54
CA PHE A 301 -13.62 5.18 -14.47
C PHE A 301 -13.17 4.55 -15.78
N SER A 302 -11.87 4.37 -16.02
CA SER A 302 -11.37 3.81 -17.28
C SER A 302 -10.51 2.58 -17.06
N LEU A 303 -10.60 1.92 -15.91
CA LEU A 303 -9.90 0.67 -15.65
C LEU A 303 -10.62 -0.45 -16.43
N ALA A 304 -10.03 -1.02 -17.48
CA ALA A 304 -10.69 -2.01 -18.34
C ALA A 304 -9.97 -3.37 -18.36
N ASP A 305 -8.66 -3.37 -18.60
CA ASP A 305 -7.87 -4.59 -18.74
C ASP A 305 -6.65 -4.53 -17.81
N VAL A 306 -6.64 -5.37 -16.77
CA VAL A 306 -5.44 -5.56 -15.94
C VAL A 306 -4.38 -6.25 -16.81
N VAL A 307 -3.17 -5.71 -16.82
CA VAL A 307 -2.04 -6.23 -17.62
C VAL A 307 -0.81 -6.60 -16.78
N LYS A 308 -0.90 -6.34 -15.47
CA LYS A 308 0.06 -6.72 -14.45
C LYS A 308 -0.61 -6.57 -13.10
N ASP A 309 -0.54 -7.59 -12.28
CA ASP A 309 -0.81 -7.52 -10.85
C ASP A 309 0.11 -8.50 -10.13
N ASN A 310 1.32 -8.04 -9.88
CA ASN A 310 2.32 -8.78 -9.11
C ASN A 310 2.43 -8.23 -7.69
N ARG A 311 1.36 -7.63 -7.13
CA ARG A 311 1.41 -7.16 -5.74
C ARG A 311 1.60 -8.36 -4.82
N LEU A 312 2.42 -8.20 -3.78
CA LEU A 312 2.79 -9.29 -2.87
C LEU A 312 1.52 -9.90 -2.24
N LEU A 313 1.27 -11.17 -2.49
CA LEU A 313 0.07 -11.84 -1.98
C LEU A 313 0.13 -12.02 -0.46
N PRO A 314 -0.99 -12.00 0.26
CA PRO A 314 -1.00 -12.32 1.67
C PRO A 314 -0.67 -13.81 1.88
N ARG A 315 -0.21 -14.15 3.09
CA ARG A 315 0.01 -15.54 3.48
C ARG A 315 -1.31 -16.33 3.39
N GLY A 316 -1.24 -17.54 2.85
CA GLY A 316 -2.39 -18.43 2.76
C GLY A 316 -3.29 -18.18 1.56
N TRP A 317 -2.75 -17.55 0.52
CA TRP A 317 -3.49 -17.20 -0.68
C TRP A 317 -4.21 -18.41 -1.28
N THR A 318 -5.54 -18.40 -1.17
CA THR A 318 -6.42 -19.51 -1.55
C THR A 318 -7.73 -19.01 -2.19
N PRO A 319 -7.65 -18.31 -3.33
CA PRO A 319 -8.83 -17.86 -4.06
C PRO A 319 -9.69 -19.04 -4.47
N SER A 320 -10.97 -19.03 -4.09
CA SER A 320 -11.94 -20.01 -4.57
C SER A 320 -13.35 -19.43 -4.63
N VAL A 321 -14.10 -19.82 -5.66
CA VAL A 321 -15.48 -19.39 -5.88
C VAL A 321 -16.38 -19.82 -4.71
N GLU A 322 -16.14 -21.00 -4.14
CA GLU A 322 -16.93 -21.49 -3.01
C GLU A 322 -16.74 -20.64 -1.75
N LEU A 323 -15.50 -20.28 -1.44
CA LEU A 323 -15.20 -19.35 -0.34
C LEU A 323 -15.79 -17.96 -0.63
N ALA A 324 -15.67 -17.48 -1.87
CA ALA A 324 -16.26 -16.20 -2.27
C ALA A 324 -17.78 -16.18 -2.01
N ARG A 325 -18.52 -17.20 -2.46
CA ARG A 325 -19.97 -17.31 -2.24
C ARG A 325 -20.32 -17.43 -0.76
N ARG A 326 -19.58 -18.24 0.01
CA ARG A 326 -19.82 -18.41 1.45
C ARG A 326 -19.63 -17.11 2.23
N GLU A 327 -18.64 -16.31 1.87
CA GLU A 327 -18.42 -14.99 2.49
C GLU A 327 -19.31 -13.89 1.93
N GLY A 328 -20.17 -14.20 0.96
CA GLY A 328 -21.07 -13.23 0.34
C GLY A 328 -20.33 -12.23 -0.57
N LEU A 329 -19.17 -12.61 -1.09
CA LEU A 329 -18.47 -11.82 -2.10
C LEU A 329 -19.22 -11.89 -3.45
N GLY A 330 -19.18 -10.77 -4.18
CA GLY A 330 -19.90 -10.60 -5.43
C GLY A 330 -21.17 -9.77 -5.28
N SER A 331 -21.85 -9.54 -6.39
CA SER A 331 -23.07 -8.74 -6.50
C SER A 331 -23.84 -9.13 -7.76
N ALA A 332 -25.02 -8.54 -7.95
CA ALA A 332 -25.78 -8.68 -9.20
C ALA A 332 -25.03 -8.18 -10.45
N LYS A 333 -24.02 -7.29 -10.28
CA LYS A 333 -23.23 -6.72 -11.38
C LYS A 333 -21.90 -7.44 -11.60
N LEU A 334 -21.35 -8.07 -10.57
CA LEU A 334 -20.08 -8.80 -10.62
C LEU A 334 -20.22 -10.09 -9.82
N SER A 335 -20.28 -11.23 -10.49
CA SER A 335 -20.49 -12.52 -9.82
C SER A 335 -19.29 -12.91 -8.95
N ALA A 336 -19.48 -13.86 -8.04
CA ALA A 336 -18.39 -14.41 -7.23
C ALA A 336 -17.28 -15.01 -8.11
N GLU A 337 -17.64 -15.66 -9.23
CA GLU A 337 -16.69 -16.23 -10.20
C GLU A 337 -15.86 -15.15 -10.87
N ALA A 338 -16.51 -14.10 -11.37
CA ALA A 338 -15.84 -12.98 -12.01
C ALA A 338 -14.91 -12.26 -11.01
N LEU A 339 -15.37 -12.09 -9.76
CA LEU A 339 -14.54 -11.53 -8.69
C LEU A 339 -13.33 -12.41 -8.39
N THR A 340 -13.52 -13.71 -8.19
CA THR A 340 -12.42 -14.64 -7.91
C THR A 340 -11.40 -14.69 -9.04
N HIS A 341 -11.84 -14.58 -10.29
CA HIS A 341 -10.94 -14.50 -11.45
C HIS A 341 -10.19 -13.17 -11.50
N HIS A 342 -10.88 -12.04 -11.29
CA HIS A 342 -10.29 -10.69 -11.37
C HIS A 342 -9.13 -10.49 -10.39
N ILE A 343 -9.23 -11.05 -9.19
CA ILE A 343 -8.22 -10.85 -8.14
C ILE A 343 -6.97 -11.73 -8.30
N LEU A 344 -6.94 -12.64 -9.27
CA LEU A 344 -5.77 -13.49 -9.49
C LEU A 344 -4.58 -12.62 -9.91
N PRO A 345 -3.35 -13.01 -9.53
CA PRO A 345 -2.16 -12.29 -9.97
C PRO A 345 -1.96 -12.42 -11.48
N ASP A 346 -1.31 -11.42 -12.07
CA ASP A 346 -0.88 -11.40 -13.47
C ASP A 346 0.60 -11.00 -13.49
N LEU A 347 1.45 -11.94 -13.93
CA LEU A 347 2.91 -11.89 -13.82
C LEU A 347 3.57 -11.86 -15.21
N PRO A 348 3.49 -10.74 -15.94
CA PRO A 348 4.07 -10.65 -17.28
C PRO A 348 5.59 -10.81 -17.25
N ASP A 349 6.14 -11.61 -18.17
CA ASP A 349 7.59 -11.84 -18.34
C ASP A 349 8.31 -10.73 -19.13
N GLY A 350 7.55 -9.79 -19.69
CA GLY A 350 8.06 -8.70 -20.53
C GLY A 350 8.29 -9.07 -22.00
N HIS A 351 8.00 -10.31 -22.38
CA HIS A 351 8.16 -10.88 -23.72
C HIS A 351 6.84 -11.41 -24.31
N GLY A 352 5.71 -11.11 -23.65
CA GLY A 352 4.37 -11.52 -24.07
C GLY A 352 3.91 -12.85 -23.46
N GLY A 353 4.69 -13.42 -22.54
CA GLY A 353 4.32 -14.57 -21.72
C GLY A 353 4.12 -14.20 -20.25
N GLU A 354 4.04 -15.23 -19.42
CA GLU A 354 3.84 -15.14 -17.97
C GLU A 354 4.95 -15.89 -17.23
N VAL A 355 5.34 -15.35 -16.09
CA VAL A 355 6.26 -15.99 -15.15
C VAL A 355 5.49 -16.96 -14.27
N ARG A 356 6.04 -18.17 -14.08
CA ARG A 356 5.52 -19.14 -13.10
C ARG A 356 6.29 -19.04 -11.80
N ASP A 357 5.76 -18.24 -10.89
CA ASP A 357 6.35 -18.02 -9.59
C ASP A 357 5.59 -18.79 -8.49
N PRO A 358 6.23 -19.73 -7.79
CA PRO A 358 5.62 -20.50 -6.71
C PRO A 358 5.00 -19.62 -5.61
N TRP A 359 5.51 -18.41 -5.35
CA TRP A 359 4.92 -17.49 -4.37
C TRP A 359 3.52 -17.04 -4.76
N TYR A 360 3.20 -17.01 -6.04
CA TYR A 360 1.91 -16.54 -6.54
C TYR A 360 0.90 -17.67 -6.82
N GLU A 361 1.32 -18.92 -6.59
CA GLU A 361 0.49 -20.11 -6.74
C GLU A 361 -0.06 -20.60 -5.38
N PRO A 362 -1.34 -20.99 -5.28
CA PRO A 362 -1.88 -21.62 -4.07
C PRO A 362 -1.15 -22.92 -3.71
N LYS A 363 -1.04 -23.23 -2.42
CA LYS A 363 -0.46 -24.51 -1.94
C LYS A 363 -1.17 -25.74 -2.51
N SER A 364 -2.48 -25.65 -2.74
CA SER A 364 -3.29 -26.71 -3.35
C SER A 364 -2.92 -27.00 -4.81
N GLN A 365 -2.17 -26.11 -5.45
CA GLN A 365 -1.70 -26.23 -6.83
C GLN A 365 -0.18 -26.47 -6.92
N GLY A 366 0.51 -26.68 -5.80
CA GLY A 366 1.95 -26.91 -5.74
C GLY A 366 2.80 -25.66 -5.46
N GLY A 367 2.17 -24.50 -5.28
CA GLY A 367 2.84 -23.26 -4.90
C GLY A 367 3.14 -23.13 -3.40
N LEU A 368 3.62 -21.95 -3.02
CA LEU A 368 3.94 -21.57 -1.64
C LEU A 368 2.74 -20.92 -0.93
N GLY A 369 1.70 -20.53 -1.67
CA GLY A 369 0.47 -19.95 -1.12
C GLY A 369 0.61 -18.50 -0.67
N GLY A 370 1.32 -17.67 -1.43
CA GLY A 370 1.50 -16.26 -1.11
C GLY A 370 2.44 -16.01 0.06
N GLY A 371 2.37 -14.78 0.59
CA GLY A 371 3.11 -14.36 1.77
C GLY A 371 4.47 -13.73 1.48
N GLY A 372 4.90 -13.63 0.22
CA GLY A 372 6.19 -13.07 -0.14
C GLY A 372 6.53 -13.17 -1.62
N ASP A 373 7.81 -12.93 -1.90
CA ASP A 373 8.47 -13.10 -3.20
C ASP A 373 9.98 -13.34 -2.95
N GLU A 374 10.67 -13.96 -3.90
CA GLU A 374 12.12 -14.18 -3.86
C GLU A 374 12.78 -13.81 -5.20
N ILE A 375 13.78 -12.94 -5.13
CA ILE A 375 14.42 -12.33 -6.30
C ILE A 375 15.92 -12.57 -6.25
N THR A 376 16.47 -13.08 -7.35
CA THR A 376 17.90 -13.24 -7.51
C THR A 376 18.51 -12.02 -8.20
N TYR A 377 19.47 -11.37 -7.57
CA TYR A 377 20.33 -10.37 -8.22
C TYR A 377 21.60 -11.07 -8.70
N ALA A 378 21.76 -11.23 -10.01
CA ALA A 378 22.88 -11.92 -10.64
C ALA A 378 23.73 -10.94 -11.46
N ILE A 379 24.52 -10.13 -10.75
CA ILE A 379 25.20 -8.94 -11.26
C ILE A 379 26.56 -9.33 -11.87
N PRO A 380 26.82 -9.03 -13.16
CA PRO A 380 28.14 -9.19 -13.74
C PRO A 380 29.19 -8.37 -12.98
N LEU A 381 30.30 -9.00 -12.58
CA LEU A 381 31.39 -8.29 -11.90
C LEU A 381 31.99 -7.18 -12.76
N SER A 382 31.89 -7.28 -14.10
CA SER A 382 32.27 -6.22 -15.04
C SER A 382 31.47 -4.93 -14.89
N ASP A 383 30.25 -5.01 -14.34
CA ASP A 383 29.33 -3.89 -14.22
C ASP A 383 29.47 -3.18 -12.86
N ILE A 384 30.25 -3.76 -11.94
CA ILE A 384 30.53 -3.23 -10.61
C ILE A 384 31.82 -2.39 -10.69
N LYS A 385 31.70 -1.09 -10.39
CA LYS A 385 32.81 -0.13 -10.51
C LYS A 385 33.64 -0.03 -9.22
N GLY A 386 34.23 -1.14 -8.78
CA GLY A 386 35.05 -1.18 -7.57
C GLY A 386 35.07 -2.56 -6.93
N THR A 387 35.51 -2.64 -5.67
CA THR A 387 35.52 -3.89 -4.89
C THR A 387 34.28 -3.96 -3.99
N PRO A 388 33.34 -4.88 -4.24
CA PRO A 388 32.20 -5.12 -3.35
C PRO A 388 32.66 -5.50 -1.94
N ALA A 389 32.12 -4.83 -0.94
CA ALA A 389 32.29 -5.20 0.46
C ALA A 389 30.99 -5.74 1.07
N SER A 390 29.84 -5.23 0.63
CA SER A 390 28.54 -5.61 1.16
C SER A 390 27.40 -5.37 0.17
N VAL A 391 26.24 -5.92 0.49
CA VAL A 391 24.98 -5.66 -0.21
C VAL A 391 23.91 -5.19 0.78
N LYS A 392 22.92 -4.46 0.29
CA LYS A 392 21.76 -4.00 1.06
C LYS A 392 20.53 -4.03 0.17
N VAL A 393 19.41 -4.47 0.73
CA VAL A 393 18.11 -4.33 0.08
C VAL A 393 17.15 -3.53 0.94
N THR A 394 16.40 -2.64 0.29
CA THR A 394 15.39 -1.81 0.93
C THR A 394 14.09 -1.88 0.14
N LEU A 395 13.00 -2.20 0.82
CA LEU A 395 11.66 -2.13 0.25
C LEU A 395 11.11 -0.72 0.45
N TYR A 396 10.83 -0.03 -0.65
CA TYR A 396 10.23 1.29 -0.67
C TYR A 396 8.77 1.24 -1.11
N TYR A 397 8.00 2.23 -0.68
CA TYR A 397 6.59 2.40 -1.03
C TYR A 397 6.31 3.80 -1.55
N GLN A 398 5.54 3.88 -2.63
CA GLN A 398 5.00 5.11 -3.17
C GLN A 398 3.49 5.06 -3.19
N ALA A 399 2.90 5.85 -2.30
CA ALA A 399 1.45 5.96 -2.27
C ALA A 399 0.98 6.69 -3.54
N ILE A 400 1.57 7.84 -3.87
CA ILE A 400 1.22 8.64 -5.05
C ILE A 400 2.42 8.70 -5.98
N PRO A 401 2.70 7.64 -6.78
CA PRO A 401 3.91 7.57 -7.57
C PRO A 401 3.97 8.68 -8.65
N PRO A 402 5.16 8.99 -9.18
CA PRO A 402 5.34 10.03 -10.19
C PRO A 402 4.43 9.90 -11.41
N PHE A 403 4.23 8.68 -11.94
CA PHE A 403 3.34 8.48 -13.09
C PHE A 403 1.89 8.87 -12.79
N TYR A 404 1.40 8.65 -11.56
CA TYR A 404 0.06 9.06 -11.13
C TYR A 404 -0.04 10.58 -11.06
N LEU A 405 0.95 11.24 -10.48
CA LEU A 405 0.99 12.71 -10.43
C LEU A 405 1.02 13.30 -11.84
N GLN A 406 1.90 12.79 -12.71
CA GLN A 406 1.95 13.19 -14.12
C GLN A 406 0.59 13.01 -14.79
N ASP A 407 -0.07 11.88 -14.57
CA ASP A 407 -1.39 11.59 -15.15
C ASP A 407 -2.45 12.62 -14.71
N ARG A 408 -2.48 13.00 -13.43
CA ARG A 408 -3.37 14.08 -12.94
C ARG A 408 -3.02 15.43 -13.55
N PHE A 409 -1.73 15.78 -13.61
CA PHE A 409 -1.27 17.07 -14.14
C PHE A 409 -1.55 17.21 -15.63
N CYS A 410 -1.34 16.16 -16.42
CA CYS A 410 -1.50 16.20 -17.86
C CYS A 410 -2.95 16.03 -18.33
N THR A 411 -3.81 15.33 -17.58
CA THR A 411 -5.21 15.13 -17.99
C THR A 411 -6.03 16.42 -17.88
N THR A 412 -5.78 17.24 -16.85
CA THR A 412 -6.59 18.45 -16.57
C THR A 412 -5.73 19.64 -16.09
N PRO A 413 -4.72 20.08 -16.86
CA PRO A 413 -3.70 21.04 -16.38
C PRO A 413 -4.26 22.41 -15.96
N ALA A 414 -5.41 22.81 -16.51
CA ALA A 414 -6.04 24.09 -16.23
C ALA A 414 -7.06 24.08 -15.08
N GLN A 415 -7.31 22.92 -14.44
CA GLN A 415 -8.32 22.82 -13.39
C GLN A 415 -7.77 23.27 -12.02
N PRO A 416 -8.56 24.00 -11.20
CA PRO A 416 -8.10 24.52 -9.91
C PRO A 416 -7.58 23.45 -8.95
N ASP A 417 -8.22 22.27 -8.92
CA ASP A 417 -7.80 21.18 -8.05
C ASP A 417 -6.48 20.53 -8.54
N THR A 418 -6.25 20.50 -9.84
CA THR A 418 -4.97 20.07 -10.43
C THR A 418 -3.86 21.03 -10.06
N SER A 419 -4.10 22.34 -10.17
CA SER A 419 -3.16 23.37 -9.72
C SER A 419 -2.87 23.26 -8.22
N ARG A 420 -3.89 22.94 -7.40
CA ARG A 420 -3.71 22.72 -5.95
C ARG A 420 -2.85 21.49 -5.68
N LEU A 421 -3.10 20.36 -6.34
CA LEU A 421 -2.27 19.16 -6.20
C LEU A 421 -0.83 19.42 -6.66
N PHE A 422 -0.65 20.13 -7.77
CA PHE A 422 0.67 20.50 -8.28
C PHE A 422 1.43 21.36 -7.26
N PHE A 423 0.76 22.35 -6.66
CA PHE A 423 1.33 23.15 -5.59
C PHE A 423 1.75 22.28 -4.39
N LEU A 424 0.84 21.46 -3.86
CA LEU A 424 1.11 20.60 -2.70
C LEU A 424 2.27 19.63 -2.95
N ALA A 425 2.24 18.91 -4.07
CA ALA A 425 3.27 17.93 -4.42
C ALA A 425 4.62 18.59 -4.75
N GLY A 426 4.62 19.74 -5.42
CA GLY A 426 5.83 20.45 -5.83
C GLY A 426 6.52 21.24 -4.71
N HIS A 427 5.82 21.53 -3.60
CA HIS A 427 6.38 22.30 -2.49
C HIS A 427 6.57 21.48 -1.20
N ALA A 428 6.04 20.25 -1.14
CA ALA A 428 6.21 19.40 0.04
C ALA A 428 7.70 19.09 0.27
N ASN A 429 8.20 19.46 1.45
CA ASN A 429 9.55 19.10 1.88
C ASN A 429 9.52 17.74 2.57
N LEU A 430 10.23 16.76 2.00
CA LEU A 430 10.37 15.42 2.57
C LEU A 430 11.80 15.13 3.03
N ASP A 431 12.71 16.10 2.95
CA ASP A 431 14.13 15.94 3.28
C ASP A 431 14.30 15.58 4.76
N GLY A 432 15.18 14.62 5.04
CA GLY A 432 15.40 14.12 6.39
C GLY A 432 14.23 13.34 6.99
N THR A 433 13.16 13.11 6.23
CA THR A 433 12.06 12.23 6.63
C THR A 433 12.25 10.82 6.07
N ARG A 434 11.51 9.84 6.61
CA ARG A 434 11.49 8.47 6.05
C ARG A 434 10.88 8.35 4.65
N ALA A 435 10.35 9.45 4.12
CA ALA A 435 9.73 9.58 2.80
C ALA A 435 10.59 10.40 1.82
N GLU A 436 11.83 10.74 2.19
CA GLU A 436 12.78 11.48 1.35
C GLU A 436 12.93 10.85 -0.04
N GLY A 437 13.10 11.69 -1.07
CA GLY A 437 13.16 11.24 -2.45
C GLY A 437 11.82 10.72 -2.98
N TRP A 438 10.71 11.19 -2.38
CA TRP A 438 9.35 10.77 -2.69
C TRP A 438 9.13 9.25 -2.61
N LYS A 439 9.73 8.61 -1.60
CA LYS A 439 9.62 7.16 -1.38
C LYS A 439 9.66 6.86 0.11
N LEU A 440 8.63 6.20 0.64
CA LEU A 440 8.64 5.75 2.03
C LEU A 440 9.51 4.50 2.14
N GLN A 441 10.62 4.56 2.87
CA GLN A 441 11.35 3.35 3.26
C GLN A 441 10.44 2.51 4.15
N VAL A 442 10.00 1.32 3.72
CA VAL A 442 9.16 0.43 4.53
C VAL A 442 10.05 -0.35 5.50
N VAL A 443 11.04 -1.06 4.96
CA VAL A 443 11.97 -1.91 5.70
C VAL A 443 13.28 -2.03 4.92
N SER A 444 14.38 -2.26 5.64
CA SER A 444 15.70 -2.53 5.06
C SER A 444 16.28 -3.78 5.70
N SER A 445 17.01 -4.58 4.91
CA SER A 445 17.78 -5.72 5.42
C SER A 445 18.94 -5.29 6.34
N GLY A 446 19.28 -4.00 6.35
CA GLY A 446 20.60 -3.55 6.77
C GLY A 446 21.70 -4.04 5.81
N VAL A 447 22.95 -3.76 6.18
CA VAL A 447 24.12 -4.14 5.37
C VAL A 447 24.48 -5.60 5.64
N VAL A 448 24.61 -6.39 4.58
CA VAL A 448 25.04 -7.79 4.63
C VAL A 448 26.40 -7.92 3.96
N GLY A 449 27.40 -8.31 4.75
CA GLY A 449 28.79 -8.45 4.28
C GLY A 449 28.93 -9.53 3.22
N ILE A 450 29.76 -9.28 2.21
CA ILE A 450 30.15 -10.28 1.23
C ILE A 450 31.36 -11.01 1.79
N SER A 451 31.24 -12.32 2.01
CA SER A 451 32.40 -13.13 2.40
C SER A 451 33.43 -13.14 1.27
N PRO A 452 34.71 -12.83 1.53
CA PRO A 452 35.75 -13.03 0.53
C PRO A 452 35.82 -14.51 0.15
N HIS A 453 35.99 -14.79 -1.14
CA HIS A 453 36.29 -16.16 -1.57
C HIS A 453 37.59 -16.63 -0.89
N PRO A 454 37.64 -17.86 -0.37
CA PRO A 454 38.87 -18.45 0.14
C PRO A 454 39.93 -18.61 -0.95
#